data_AF-A0A964PF49-F1
#
_entry.id   AF-A0A964PF49-F1
#
_cell.length_a   1.000
_cell.length_b   1.000
_cell.length_c   1.000
_cell.angle_alpha   90.00
_cell.angle_beta   90.00
_cell.angle_gamma   90.00
#
_symmetry.space_group_name_H-M   'P 1'
#
loop_
_entity.id
_entity.type
_entity.pdbx_description
1 polymer ?
#
loop_
_entity_poly.entity_id
_entity_poly.type
_entity_poly.pdbx_seq_one_letter_code
_entity_poly.pdbx_strand_id
1 'polypeptide(L)'
;MPCTRYVAGLALLLLLVSGVHAGDKAEPELQSRFEKTVQPFLKSYCTTCHGAKKSRGEVTLHEMRPDPKDIKAVAHWERVLEQLEIGMMPPEKSPQPTSRQRVDVTEWITDYLTQAGKGFTLRSKSLLPEFGNRVNHELLFDGSIKDLPASPARLWRISPYIFAGRGYQSGPGSKAQPLAFSTKIDGIRDYSSQEIVGEAGFLTLMMTFDDIITKQMHDDKNAPGNPTFKAISEAKGEPAKEAMEKAIREEFSRARCRPIDDEELTRYRNFMVKNIKQAGNESGLKITIMAIYLAPEAIYRMEFGMREADEHGRRMLSPREIAFVVSYALTDSPPHKVR
;
A
#
# COMPACT_ATOMS: atom_id res chain seq x y z
N MET A 1 -47.50 -35.72 -43.89
CA MET A 1 -46.29 -36.49 -44.21
C MET A 1 -45.36 -35.60 -45.02
N PRO A 2 -44.05 -35.45 -44.70
CA PRO A 2 -43.33 -35.48 -43.41
C PRO A 2 -42.95 -34.02 -42.99
N CYS A 3 -42.93 -33.56 -41.73
CA CYS A 3 -42.19 -33.97 -40.53
C CYS A 3 -40.67 -34.10 -40.71
N THR A 4 -39.95 -32.98 -40.67
CA THR A 4 -38.50 -32.97 -40.43
C THR A 4 -38.19 -32.04 -39.26
N ARG A 5 -37.82 -32.65 -38.14
CA ARG A 5 -37.46 -32.01 -36.87
C ARG A 5 -36.05 -31.44 -36.97
N TYR A 6 -35.89 -30.14 -36.74
CA TYR A 6 -34.59 -29.56 -36.41
C TYR A 6 -34.27 -29.91 -34.95
N VAL A 7 -33.38 -30.88 -34.74
CA VAL A 7 -32.79 -31.16 -33.43
C VAL A 7 -31.61 -30.23 -33.26
N ALA A 8 -31.74 -29.28 -32.34
CA ALA A 8 -30.65 -28.43 -31.87
C ALA A 8 -29.63 -29.30 -31.12
N GLY A 9 -28.46 -29.50 -31.73
CA GLY A 9 -27.31 -30.12 -31.07
C GLY A 9 -26.56 -29.09 -30.23
N LEU A 10 -26.89 -28.98 -28.95
CA LEU A 10 -26.10 -28.22 -27.97
C LEU A 10 -24.93 -29.12 -27.54
N ALA A 11 -23.79 -29.01 -28.21
CA ALA A 11 -22.55 -29.67 -27.78
C ALA A 11 -21.99 -28.93 -26.56
N LEU A 12 -22.30 -29.44 -25.36
CA LEU A 12 -21.71 -28.98 -24.12
C LEU A 12 -20.26 -29.46 -24.05
N LEU A 13 -19.31 -28.60 -24.44
CA LEU A 13 -17.89 -28.83 -24.28
C LEU A 13 -17.54 -28.74 -22.79
N LEU A 14 -17.54 -29.87 -22.09
CA LEU A 14 -16.99 -30.00 -20.74
C LEU A 14 -15.47 -29.81 -20.80
N LEU A 15 -15.02 -28.56 -20.69
CA LEU A 15 -13.64 -28.23 -20.36
C LEU A 15 -13.37 -28.78 -18.95
N LEU A 16 -12.74 -29.95 -18.88
CA LEU A 16 -12.05 -30.43 -17.69
C LEU A 16 -10.97 -29.40 -17.34
N VAL A 17 -11.31 -28.45 -16.46
CA VAL A 17 -10.32 -27.66 -15.74
C VAL A 17 -9.62 -28.63 -14.81
N SER A 18 -8.52 -29.23 -15.26
CA SER A 18 -7.55 -29.85 -14.38
C SER A 18 -7.00 -28.74 -13.49
N GLY A 19 -7.65 -28.55 -12.34
CA GLY A 19 -7.15 -27.69 -11.28
C GLY A 19 -5.79 -28.22 -10.85
N VAL A 20 -4.73 -27.51 -11.23
CA VAL A 20 -3.41 -27.66 -10.63
C VAL A 20 -3.59 -27.33 -9.16
N HIS A 21 -3.72 -28.37 -8.33
CA HIS A 21 -3.68 -28.25 -6.89
C HIS A 21 -2.26 -27.82 -6.51
N ALA A 22 -2.07 -26.51 -6.35
CA ALA A 22 -0.84 -25.93 -5.82
C ALA A 22 -0.61 -26.28 -4.32
N GLY A 23 -1.53 -27.03 -3.69
CA GLY A 23 -1.48 -27.41 -2.27
C GLY A 23 -0.60 -28.63 -1.96
N ASP A 24 -0.53 -29.64 -2.83
CA ASP A 24 0.08 -30.94 -2.48
C ASP A 24 1.61 -30.94 -2.41
N LYS A 25 2.28 -29.91 -2.95
CA LYS A 25 3.75 -29.82 -2.96
C LYS A 25 4.33 -29.00 -1.81
N ALA A 26 3.54 -28.15 -1.16
CA ALA A 26 4.00 -27.20 -0.16
C ALA A 26 4.22 -27.83 1.23
N GLU A 27 3.42 -28.85 1.59
CA GLU A 27 3.47 -29.54 2.88
C GLU A 27 4.67 -30.52 2.99
N PRO A 28 5.01 -31.33 1.96
CA PRO A 28 6.20 -32.18 1.98
C PRO A 28 7.52 -31.41 2.02
N GLU A 29 7.56 -30.22 1.41
CA GLU A 29 8.76 -29.36 1.40
C GLU A 29 9.05 -28.77 2.78
N LEU A 30 8.02 -28.28 3.49
CA LEU A 30 8.17 -27.77 4.85
C LEU A 30 8.68 -28.83 5.82
N GLN A 31 8.13 -30.04 5.75
CA GLN A 31 8.54 -31.15 6.62
C GLN A 31 10.01 -31.53 6.37
N SER A 32 10.41 -31.67 5.10
CA SER A 32 11.81 -31.98 4.75
C SER A 32 12.78 -30.89 5.22
N ARG A 33 12.44 -29.61 5.01
CA ARG A 33 13.26 -28.48 5.50
C ARG A 33 13.30 -28.41 7.03
N PHE A 34 12.20 -28.74 7.70
CA PHE A 34 12.17 -28.84 9.15
C PHE A 34 13.19 -29.85 9.68
N GLU A 35 13.16 -31.08 9.14
CA GLU A 35 14.05 -32.16 9.58
C GLU A 35 15.52 -31.89 9.30
N LYS A 36 15.83 -31.27 8.15
CA LYS A 36 17.21 -31.01 7.71
C LYS A 36 17.82 -29.75 8.30
N THR A 37 17.02 -28.72 8.55
CA THR A 37 17.52 -27.39 8.93
C THR A 37 17.10 -27.00 10.34
N VAL A 38 15.80 -27.07 10.64
CA VAL A 38 15.25 -26.51 11.88
C VAL A 38 15.45 -27.44 13.07
N GLN A 39 15.23 -28.74 12.90
CA GLN A 39 15.38 -29.69 13.99
C GLN A 39 16.83 -29.78 14.51
N PRO A 40 17.88 -29.83 13.66
CA PRO A 40 19.27 -29.77 14.13
C PRO A 40 19.60 -28.45 14.81
N PHE A 41 19.06 -27.34 14.31
CA PHE A 41 19.22 -26.03 14.94
C PHE A 41 18.63 -26.00 16.36
N LEU A 42 17.38 -26.46 16.53
CA LEU A 42 16.73 -26.51 17.84
C LEU A 42 17.53 -27.37 18.83
N LYS A 43 18.04 -28.52 18.37
CA LYS A 43 18.86 -29.42 19.19
C LYS A 43 20.17 -28.76 19.64
N SER A 44 20.81 -28.00 18.76
CA SER A 44 22.12 -27.39 19.02
C SER A 44 22.02 -26.15 19.91
N TYR A 45 20.97 -25.34 19.73
CA TYR A 45 20.91 -23.99 20.30
C TYR A 45 19.78 -23.78 21.31
N CYS A 46 18.73 -24.61 21.31
CA CYS A 46 17.50 -24.32 22.06
C CYS A 46 17.17 -25.36 23.15
N THR A 47 17.32 -26.65 22.86
CA THR A 47 16.80 -27.73 23.74
C THR A 47 17.54 -27.86 25.08
N THR A 48 18.73 -27.28 25.23
CA THR A 48 19.44 -27.23 26.52
C THR A 48 18.65 -26.48 27.58
N CYS A 49 17.86 -25.47 27.18
CA CYS A 49 17.03 -24.65 28.05
C CYS A 49 15.52 -24.88 27.87
N HIS A 50 15.09 -25.39 26.70
CA HIS A 50 13.70 -25.60 26.30
C HIS A 50 13.44 -27.06 25.85
N GLY A 51 13.94 -28.04 26.59
CA GLY A 51 13.81 -29.47 26.29
C GLY A 51 13.08 -30.24 27.39
N ALA A 52 13.01 -31.57 27.27
CA ALA A 52 12.29 -32.44 28.22
C ALA A 52 12.65 -32.20 29.70
N LYS A 53 13.93 -31.93 29.98
CA LYS A 53 14.45 -31.79 31.35
C LYS A 53 14.38 -30.35 31.89
N LYS A 54 14.26 -29.35 31.03
CA LYS A 54 14.28 -27.92 31.37
C LYS A 54 13.34 -27.17 30.45
N SER A 55 12.35 -26.50 31.01
CA SER A 55 11.35 -25.70 30.28
C SER A 55 11.40 -24.25 30.79
N ARG A 56 12.40 -23.48 30.36
CA ARG A 56 12.50 -22.06 30.74
C ARG A 56 11.36 -21.27 30.10
N GLY A 57 10.71 -20.41 30.88
CA GLY A 57 9.59 -19.59 30.42
C GLY A 57 8.37 -20.41 29.95
N GLU A 58 8.24 -21.65 30.43
CA GLU A 58 7.16 -22.59 30.06
C GLU A 58 7.13 -22.94 28.56
N VAL A 59 8.27 -22.79 27.86
CA VAL A 59 8.41 -23.12 26.44
C VAL A 59 9.22 -24.41 26.27
N THR A 60 8.64 -25.37 25.55
CA THR A 60 9.23 -26.68 25.28
C THR A 60 9.30 -26.93 23.77
N LEU A 61 10.51 -27.09 23.23
CA LEU A 61 10.76 -27.12 21.78
C LEU A 61 11.18 -28.51 21.25
N HIS A 62 11.54 -29.45 22.14
CA HIS A 62 12.08 -30.76 21.74
C HIS A 62 11.08 -31.69 21.03
N GLU A 63 9.78 -31.48 21.22
CA GLU A 63 8.69 -32.25 20.60
C GLU A 63 7.96 -31.48 19.51
N MET A 64 8.39 -30.24 19.21
CA MET A 64 7.72 -29.45 18.19
C MET A 64 7.80 -30.13 16.83
N ARG A 65 6.65 -30.17 16.17
CA ARG A 65 6.48 -30.59 14.78
C ARG A 65 5.85 -29.44 14.01
N PRO A 66 6.08 -29.35 12.69
CA PRO A 66 5.33 -28.41 11.88
C PRO A 66 3.92 -28.96 11.66
N ASP A 67 2.94 -28.34 12.30
CA ASP A 67 1.53 -28.53 11.97
C ASP A 67 0.84 -27.17 11.79
N PRO A 68 0.77 -26.64 10.55
CA PRO A 68 0.17 -25.33 10.28
C PRO A 68 -1.31 -25.22 10.67
N LYS A 69 -1.99 -26.34 10.96
CA LYS A 69 -3.40 -26.39 11.38
C LYS A 69 -3.53 -26.32 12.90
N ASP A 70 -2.49 -26.61 13.67
CA ASP A 70 -2.49 -26.48 15.13
C ASP A 70 -2.21 -25.03 15.57
N ILE A 71 -3.26 -24.36 16.06
CA ILE A 71 -3.20 -22.99 16.57
C ILE A 71 -2.16 -22.84 17.68
N LYS A 72 -1.95 -23.85 18.52
CA LYS A 72 -0.94 -23.80 19.58
C LYS A 72 0.45 -23.87 18.99
N ALA A 73 0.70 -24.75 18.03
CA ALA A 73 1.98 -24.81 17.32
C ALA A 73 2.27 -23.48 16.61
N VAL A 74 1.28 -22.89 15.93
CA VAL A 74 1.37 -21.57 15.29
C VAL A 74 1.78 -20.48 16.28
N ALA A 75 1.11 -20.38 17.43
CA ALA A 75 1.44 -19.39 18.45
C ALA A 75 2.85 -19.59 19.05
N HIS A 76 3.30 -20.84 19.20
CA HIS A 76 4.68 -21.11 19.64
C HIS A 76 5.70 -20.65 18.60
N TRP A 77 5.48 -20.96 17.32
CA TRP A 77 6.37 -20.55 16.24
C TRP A 77 6.41 -19.02 16.05
N GLU A 78 5.29 -18.30 16.23
CA GLU A 78 5.28 -16.83 16.26
C GLU A 78 6.23 -16.28 17.33
N ARG A 79 6.21 -16.86 18.54
CA ARG A 79 7.09 -16.45 19.64
C ARG A 79 8.56 -16.80 19.38
N VAL A 80 8.83 -17.98 18.81
CA VAL A 80 10.20 -18.39 18.45
C VAL A 80 10.76 -17.45 17.38
N LEU A 81 9.98 -17.15 16.34
CA LEU A 81 10.37 -16.19 15.29
C LEU A 81 10.75 -14.85 15.90
N GLU A 82 9.88 -14.28 16.73
CA GLU A 82 10.14 -12.99 17.36
C GLU A 82 11.44 -13.00 18.18
N GLN A 83 11.67 -14.01 19.03
CA GLN A 83 12.89 -14.10 19.83
C GLN A 83 14.17 -14.26 19.00
N LEU A 84 14.07 -14.95 17.86
CA LEU A 84 15.18 -15.10 16.91
C LEU A 84 15.47 -13.79 16.17
N GLU A 85 14.43 -13.09 15.70
CA GLU A 85 14.54 -11.81 14.99
C GLU A 85 15.11 -10.69 15.87
N ILE A 86 14.71 -10.62 17.15
CA ILE A 86 15.26 -9.61 18.09
C ILE A 86 16.63 -10.02 18.67
N GLY A 87 17.13 -11.22 18.35
CA GLY A 87 18.43 -11.71 18.80
C GLY A 87 18.52 -12.07 20.28
N MET A 88 17.40 -12.12 21.01
CA MET A 88 17.38 -12.45 22.44
C MET A 88 17.56 -13.95 22.72
N MET A 89 17.32 -14.80 21.71
CA MET A 89 17.55 -16.24 21.79
C MET A 89 18.51 -16.72 20.70
N PRO A 90 19.45 -17.64 21.03
CA PRO A 90 19.84 -18.06 22.38
C PRO A 90 20.43 -16.89 23.20
N PRO A 91 20.44 -16.95 24.55
CA PRO A 91 21.01 -15.88 25.36
C PRO A 91 22.53 -15.79 25.16
N GLU A 92 23.11 -14.60 25.33
CA GLU A 92 24.53 -14.29 24.99
C GLU A 92 25.55 -15.32 25.53
N LYS A 93 25.31 -15.87 26.73
CA LYS A 93 26.21 -16.85 27.38
C LYS A 93 26.06 -18.29 26.86
N SER A 94 25.17 -18.53 25.90
CA SER A 94 24.95 -19.84 25.27
C SER A 94 25.57 -19.86 23.87
N PRO A 95 25.83 -21.05 23.29
CA PRO A 95 26.27 -21.16 21.90
C PRO A 95 25.33 -20.38 20.97
N GLN A 96 25.91 -19.50 20.14
CA GLN A 96 25.17 -18.68 19.20
C GLN A 96 25.19 -19.31 17.80
N PRO A 97 24.06 -19.29 17.08
CA PRO A 97 24.05 -19.63 15.66
C PRO A 97 24.73 -18.52 14.85
N THR A 98 25.29 -18.88 13.71
CA THR A 98 25.70 -17.90 12.69
C THR A 98 24.49 -17.13 12.16
N SER A 99 24.74 -15.94 11.61
CA SER A 99 23.70 -15.11 11.01
C SER A 99 22.96 -15.85 9.88
N ARG A 100 23.67 -16.65 9.06
CA ARG A 100 23.05 -17.48 8.02
C ARG A 100 22.13 -18.57 8.58
N GLN A 101 22.58 -19.32 9.60
CA GLN A 101 21.74 -20.35 10.24
C GLN A 101 20.48 -19.76 10.85
N ARG A 102 20.57 -18.55 11.43
CA ARG A 102 19.41 -17.85 11.95
C ARG A 102 18.42 -17.50 10.84
N VAL A 103 18.90 -16.94 9.72
CA VAL A 103 18.09 -16.63 8.54
C VAL A 103 17.37 -17.86 8.00
N ASP A 104 18.09 -18.97 7.78
CA ASP A 104 17.52 -20.20 7.23
C ASP A 104 16.34 -20.73 8.09
N VAL A 105 16.44 -20.59 9.41
CA VAL A 105 15.38 -21.00 10.34
C VAL A 105 14.25 -19.98 10.37
N THR A 106 14.52 -18.67 10.43
CA THR A 106 13.47 -17.65 10.43
C THR A 106 12.69 -17.62 9.13
N GLU A 107 13.32 -17.88 7.98
CA GLU A 107 12.65 -18.04 6.70
C GLU A 107 11.71 -19.25 6.73
N TRP A 108 12.18 -20.40 7.22
CA TRP A 108 11.32 -21.57 7.37
C TRP A 108 10.12 -21.30 8.29
N ILE A 109 10.32 -20.61 9.43
CA ILE A 109 9.22 -20.26 10.34
C ILE A 109 8.24 -19.30 9.65
N THR A 110 8.75 -18.35 8.86
CA THR A 110 7.92 -17.41 8.11
C THR A 110 7.07 -18.13 7.05
N ASP A 111 7.65 -19.10 6.34
CA ASP A 111 6.95 -19.94 5.37
C ASP A 111 5.86 -20.77 6.05
N TYR A 112 6.19 -21.40 7.19
CA TYR A 112 5.26 -22.16 8.01
C TYR A 112 4.08 -21.30 8.48
N LEU A 113 4.37 -20.11 9.04
CA LEU A 113 3.33 -19.19 9.51
C LEU A 113 2.51 -18.62 8.35
N THR A 114 3.10 -18.47 7.16
CA THR A 114 2.37 -18.10 5.94
C THR A 114 1.38 -19.19 5.54
N GLN A 115 1.77 -20.47 5.55
CA GLN A 115 0.85 -21.59 5.33
C GLN A 115 -0.25 -21.68 6.39
N ALA A 116 0.05 -21.27 7.63
CA ALA A 116 -0.93 -21.15 8.71
C ALA A 116 -1.83 -19.90 8.64
N GLY A 117 -1.75 -19.11 7.57
CA GLY A 117 -2.59 -17.91 7.36
C GLY A 117 -2.12 -16.66 8.11
N LYS A 118 -0.93 -16.66 8.71
CA LYS A 118 -0.34 -15.51 9.43
C LYS A 118 0.54 -14.62 8.56
N GLY A 119 0.82 -15.01 7.32
CA GLY A 119 1.78 -14.34 6.44
C GLY A 119 1.51 -12.85 6.24
N PHE A 120 0.24 -12.44 6.08
CA PHE A 120 -0.12 -11.02 5.95
C PHE A 120 0.24 -10.22 7.20
N THR A 121 -0.09 -10.76 8.39
CA THR A 121 0.20 -10.10 9.66
C THR A 121 1.71 -9.95 9.88
N LEU A 122 2.49 -10.98 9.60
CA LEU A 122 3.95 -10.91 9.70
C LEU A 122 4.51 -9.83 8.76
N ARG A 123 4.15 -9.90 7.47
CA ARG A 123 4.59 -8.93 6.48
C ARG A 123 4.23 -7.49 6.86
N SER A 124 3.02 -7.27 7.39
CA SER A 124 2.58 -5.95 7.83
C SER A 124 3.42 -5.41 8.99
N LYS A 125 3.78 -6.26 9.97
CA LYS A 125 4.62 -5.88 11.11
C LYS A 125 6.05 -5.55 10.70
N SER A 126 6.65 -6.37 9.83
CA SER A 126 8.02 -6.14 9.33
C SER A 126 8.17 -4.83 8.56
N LEU A 127 7.08 -4.24 8.07
CA LEU A 127 7.07 -2.93 7.41
C LEU A 127 6.98 -1.75 8.39
N LEU A 128 6.79 -1.99 9.69
CA LEU A 128 6.74 -0.93 10.70
C LEU A 128 8.16 -0.49 11.09
N PRO A 129 8.38 0.81 11.36
CA PRO A 129 9.71 1.34 11.68
C PRO A 129 10.39 0.66 12.87
N GLU A 130 9.61 0.30 13.90
CA GLU A 130 10.09 -0.42 15.09
C GLU A 130 10.68 -1.81 14.80
N PHE A 131 10.36 -2.42 13.64
CA PHE A 131 10.93 -3.69 13.19
C PHE A 131 12.17 -3.51 12.30
N GLY A 132 12.50 -2.28 11.87
CA GLY A 132 13.65 -2.01 11.00
C GLY A 132 15.00 -2.43 11.60
N ASN A 133 15.11 -2.44 12.93
CA ASN A 133 16.33 -2.84 13.65
C ASN A 133 16.46 -4.36 13.84
N ARG A 134 15.53 -5.18 13.34
CA ARG A 134 15.60 -6.66 13.40
C ARG A 134 16.49 -7.25 12.31
N VAL A 135 17.01 -6.42 11.40
CA VAL A 135 17.94 -6.85 10.36
C VAL A 135 19.34 -6.98 10.97
N ASN A 136 19.98 -8.14 10.76
CA ASN A 136 21.33 -8.38 11.26
C ASN A 136 22.34 -7.49 10.52
N HIS A 137 23.09 -6.67 11.27
CA HIS A 137 24.04 -5.72 10.72
C HIS A 137 25.19 -6.38 9.96
N GLU A 138 25.73 -7.51 10.45
CA GLU A 138 26.83 -8.22 9.78
C GLU A 138 26.41 -8.71 8.40
N LEU A 139 25.21 -9.30 8.27
CA LEU A 139 24.69 -9.76 6.97
C LEU A 139 24.50 -8.64 5.95
N LEU A 140 24.27 -7.40 6.40
CA LEU A 140 24.15 -6.26 5.49
C LEU A 140 25.49 -5.88 4.83
N PHE A 141 26.62 -6.21 5.47
CA PHE A 141 27.94 -5.71 5.09
C PHE A 141 28.98 -6.79 4.81
N ASP A 142 28.73 -8.07 5.13
CA ASP A 142 29.65 -9.18 4.91
C ASP A 142 29.78 -9.61 3.43
N GLY A 143 28.89 -9.07 2.56
CA GLY A 143 28.86 -9.36 1.14
C GLY A 143 28.32 -10.73 0.77
N SER A 144 27.73 -11.48 1.71
CA SER A 144 27.06 -12.76 1.47
C SER A 144 25.77 -12.60 0.66
N ILE A 145 25.10 -11.46 0.81
CA ILE A 145 23.90 -11.11 0.03
C ILE A 145 24.31 -10.64 -1.37
N LYS A 146 23.92 -11.40 -2.39
CA LYS A 146 24.18 -11.12 -3.81
C LYS A 146 22.93 -10.72 -4.58
N ASP A 147 21.77 -10.76 -3.94
CA ASP A 147 20.51 -10.35 -4.55
C ASP A 147 20.57 -8.88 -4.96
N LEU A 148 20.04 -8.57 -6.15
CA LEU A 148 19.96 -7.16 -6.54
C LEU A 148 18.94 -6.46 -5.63
N PRO A 149 19.30 -5.30 -5.06
CA PRO A 149 18.42 -4.60 -4.15
C PRO A 149 17.19 -4.11 -4.90
N ALA A 150 16.02 -4.34 -4.32
CA ALA A 150 14.77 -3.80 -4.82
C ALA A 150 13.82 -3.47 -3.67
N SER A 151 13.07 -2.39 -3.84
CA SER A 151 11.96 -2.06 -2.97
C SER A 151 10.67 -2.69 -3.51
N PRO A 152 9.77 -3.20 -2.64
CA PRO A 152 8.48 -3.70 -3.09
C PRO A 152 7.63 -2.58 -3.69
N ALA A 153 6.57 -2.97 -4.40
CA ALA A 153 5.54 -2.03 -4.82
C ALA A 153 4.91 -1.34 -3.60
N ARG A 154 4.77 -0.01 -3.65
CA ARG A 154 4.31 0.81 -2.52
C ARG A 154 3.29 1.86 -2.95
N LEU A 155 2.41 2.17 -2.03
CA LEU A 155 1.53 3.32 -2.10
C LEU A 155 1.95 4.29 -0.99
N TRP A 156 2.43 5.47 -1.37
CA TRP A 156 2.85 6.49 -0.42
C TRP A 156 1.77 7.54 -0.32
N ARG A 157 1.21 7.77 0.88
CA ARG A 157 0.35 8.93 1.06
C ARG A 157 1.20 10.18 0.82
N ILE A 158 0.65 11.12 0.07
CA ILE A 158 1.34 12.35 -0.23
C ILE A 158 1.43 13.19 1.05
N SER A 159 2.63 13.70 1.33
CA SER A 159 2.89 14.60 2.45
C SER A 159 1.98 15.85 2.41
N PRO A 160 1.53 16.36 3.57
CA PRO A 160 0.83 17.63 3.69
C PRO A 160 1.49 18.78 2.90
N TYR A 161 2.82 18.83 2.92
CA TYR A 161 3.60 19.89 2.28
C TYR A 161 3.55 19.81 0.74
N ILE A 162 3.37 18.61 0.17
CA ILE A 162 3.25 18.43 -1.27
C ILE A 162 1.94 19.02 -1.81
N PHE A 163 0.85 19.00 -1.04
CA PHE A 163 -0.40 19.68 -1.45
C PHE A 163 -0.16 21.18 -1.65
N ALA A 164 0.65 21.78 -0.77
CA ALA A 164 1.07 23.16 -0.89
C ALA A 164 1.92 23.38 -2.16
N GLY A 165 2.83 22.46 -2.51
CA GLY A 165 3.61 22.49 -3.77
C GLY A 165 2.77 22.30 -5.04
N ARG A 166 1.67 21.54 -4.96
CA ARG A 166 0.68 21.38 -6.03
C ARG A 166 -0.18 22.63 -6.23
N GLY A 167 -0.24 23.52 -5.24
CA GLY A 167 -0.96 24.80 -5.34
C GLY A 167 -2.42 24.71 -4.93
N TYR A 168 -2.76 23.77 -4.04
CA TYR A 168 -4.05 23.82 -3.36
C TYR A 168 -4.12 25.08 -2.49
N GLN A 169 -5.24 25.79 -2.53
CA GLN A 169 -5.44 27.05 -1.82
C GLN A 169 -6.60 26.93 -0.84
N SER A 170 -6.36 27.20 0.44
CA SER A 170 -7.42 27.32 1.46
C SER A 170 -7.96 28.75 1.55
N GLY A 171 -7.48 29.60 0.65
CA GLY A 171 -7.75 31.02 0.59
C GLY A 171 -6.69 31.75 -0.24
N PRO A 172 -6.81 33.07 -0.35
CA PRO A 172 -5.97 33.92 -1.18
C PRO A 172 -4.54 33.93 -0.65
N GLY A 173 -3.59 33.51 -1.47
CA GLY A 173 -2.18 33.37 -1.06
C GLY A 173 -1.92 32.30 0.02
N SER A 174 -2.97 31.65 0.54
CA SER A 174 -2.90 30.68 1.62
C SER A 174 -2.89 29.26 1.05
N LYS A 175 -1.79 28.56 1.25
CA LYS A 175 -1.65 27.18 0.76
C LYS A 175 -2.41 26.22 1.67
N ALA A 176 -3.20 25.34 1.07
CA ALA A 176 -3.92 24.30 1.78
C ALA A 176 -3.05 23.06 2.02
N GLN A 177 -3.23 22.47 3.19
CA GLN A 177 -2.64 21.19 3.60
C GLN A 177 -3.78 20.30 4.12
N PRO A 178 -4.44 19.53 3.23
CA PRO A 178 -5.67 18.82 3.55
C PRO A 178 -5.45 17.56 4.41
N LEU A 179 -4.19 17.20 4.64
CA LEU A 179 -3.77 16.15 5.55
C LEU A 179 -2.83 16.76 6.59
N ALA A 180 -2.88 16.26 7.81
CA ALA A 180 -1.94 16.61 8.87
C ALA A 180 -1.23 15.35 9.38
N PHE A 181 -0.02 15.50 9.93
CA PHE A 181 0.62 14.43 10.68
C PHE A 181 0.00 14.35 12.07
N SER A 182 -0.47 13.16 12.48
CA SER A 182 -1.14 12.94 13.76
C SER A 182 -0.20 12.32 14.80
N THR A 183 0.95 12.92 15.13
CA THR A 183 1.80 12.41 16.22
C THR A 183 2.54 13.52 16.98
N LYS A 184 2.81 13.27 18.28
CA LYS A 184 3.56 14.16 19.19
C LYS A 184 5.08 13.91 19.18
N ILE A 185 5.60 13.13 18.24
CA ILE A 185 7.00 12.63 18.26
C ILE A 185 7.82 13.34 17.17
N ASP A 186 9.04 13.75 17.49
CA ASP A 186 9.98 14.36 16.55
C ASP A 186 10.70 13.31 15.67
N GLY A 187 11.07 13.68 14.44
CA GLY A 187 11.81 12.80 13.51
C GLY A 187 11.11 12.54 12.18
N ILE A 188 11.51 11.46 11.50
CA ILE A 188 10.91 11.00 10.22
C ILE A 188 9.52 10.42 10.54
N ARG A 189 8.47 11.02 9.96
CA ARG A 189 7.05 10.70 10.23
C ARG A 189 6.31 10.06 9.05
N ASP A 190 6.91 10.04 7.86
CA ASP A 190 6.24 9.61 6.63
C ASP A 190 6.69 8.18 6.27
N TYR A 191 5.92 7.19 6.71
CA TYR A 191 6.14 5.79 6.38
C TYR A 191 4.95 5.25 5.58
N SER A 192 5.22 4.69 4.40
CA SER A 192 4.19 4.11 3.51
C SER A 192 3.29 3.06 4.17
N SER A 193 3.77 2.38 5.21
CA SER A 193 3.04 1.33 5.94
C SER A 193 2.13 1.86 7.05
N GLN A 194 2.37 3.07 7.56
CA GLN A 194 1.65 3.63 8.70
C GLN A 194 0.59 4.66 8.29
N GLU A 195 0.84 5.40 7.21
CA GLU A 195 0.01 6.54 6.82
C GLU A 195 -1.08 6.17 5.80
N ILE A 196 -1.90 5.17 6.13
CA ILE A 196 -3.06 4.77 5.33
C ILE A 196 -4.26 5.65 5.72
N VAL A 197 -5.01 6.14 4.72
CA VAL A 197 -6.25 6.88 4.97
C VAL A 197 -7.38 5.89 5.28
N GLY A 198 -7.59 5.62 6.57
CA GLY A 198 -8.79 4.93 7.06
C GLY A 198 -10.04 5.82 7.03
N GLU A 199 -11.19 5.30 7.47
CA GLU A 199 -12.49 5.99 7.38
C GLU A 199 -12.49 7.40 8.00
N ALA A 200 -12.02 7.54 9.24
CA ALA A 200 -11.95 8.83 9.92
C ALA A 200 -11.02 9.83 9.20
N GLY A 201 -9.88 9.35 8.71
CA GLY A 201 -8.95 10.13 7.90
C GLY A 201 -9.58 10.57 6.57
N PHE A 202 -10.37 9.69 5.94
CA PHE A 202 -11.08 9.97 4.71
C PHE A 202 -12.16 11.05 4.92
N LEU A 203 -12.95 10.94 5.98
CA LEU A 203 -13.95 11.96 6.33
C LEU A 203 -13.31 13.32 6.62
N THR A 204 -12.20 13.35 7.34
CA THR A 204 -11.46 14.59 7.63
C THR A 204 -10.91 15.21 6.34
N LEU A 205 -10.37 14.37 5.46
CA LEU A 205 -9.88 14.78 4.14
C LEU A 205 -11.02 15.35 3.28
N MET A 206 -12.17 14.68 3.25
CA MET A 206 -13.38 15.16 2.56
C MET A 206 -13.81 16.52 3.09
N MET A 207 -13.95 16.68 4.40
CA MET A 207 -14.35 17.95 5.02
C MET A 207 -13.37 19.08 4.66
N THR A 208 -12.08 18.78 4.66
CA THR A 208 -11.05 19.78 4.35
C THR A 208 -11.07 20.16 2.87
N PHE A 209 -11.26 19.20 1.96
CA PHE A 209 -11.45 19.50 0.55
C PHE A 209 -12.74 20.25 0.27
N ASP A 210 -13.82 20.00 1.02
CA ASP A 210 -15.09 20.71 0.90
C ASP A 210 -14.90 22.19 1.22
N ASP A 211 -14.20 22.48 2.32
CA ASP A 211 -13.85 23.84 2.73
C ASP A 211 -12.96 24.55 1.68
N ILE A 212 -11.93 23.86 1.17
CA ILE A 212 -11.03 24.37 0.11
C ILE A 212 -11.81 24.75 -1.16
N ILE A 213 -12.75 23.90 -1.58
CA ILE A 213 -13.53 24.14 -2.80
C ILE A 213 -14.52 25.28 -2.55
N THR A 214 -15.26 25.24 -1.45
CA THR A 214 -16.31 26.22 -1.12
C THR A 214 -15.74 27.65 -1.06
N LYS A 215 -14.57 27.83 -0.45
CA LYS A 215 -13.89 29.14 -0.36
C LYS A 215 -13.46 29.73 -1.71
N GLN A 216 -13.45 28.94 -2.77
CA GLN A 216 -13.09 29.38 -4.12
C GLN A 216 -14.32 29.71 -4.99
N MET A 217 -15.52 29.39 -4.54
CA MET A 217 -16.74 29.48 -5.38
C MET A 217 -17.35 30.88 -5.43
N HIS A 218 -17.00 31.75 -4.48
CA HIS A 218 -17.50 33.12 -4.37
C HIS A 218 -16.38 34.06 -3.92
N ASP A 219 -16.65 35.36 -4.02
CA ASP A 219 -15.79 36.36 -3.39
C ASP A 219 -15.95 36.30 -1.86
N ASP A 220 -14.82 36.31 -1.17
CA ASP A 220 -14.75 36.59 0.26
C ASP A 220 -14.45 38.09 0.46
N LYS A 221 -14.79 38.63 1.64
CA LYS A 221 -14.48 40.01 2.04
C LYS A 221 -13.01 40.39 1.83
N ASN A 222 -12.13 39.41 1.95
CA ASN A 222 -10.69 39.61 1.87
C ASN A 222 -10.08 39.23 0.52
N ALA A 223 -10.86 38.66 -0.42
CA ALA A 223 -10.36 38.31 -1.76
C ALA A 223 -11.40 37.76 -2.74
N PRO A 224 -11.09 37.87 -4.05
CA PRO A 224 -11.91 37.27 -5.08
C PRO A 224 -11.86 35.73 -5.04
N GLY A 225 -13.00 35.12 -5.39
CA GLY A 225 -13.08 33.68 -5.66
C GLY A 225 -12.33 33.30 -6.92
N ASN A 226 -12.18 31.99 -7.16
CA ASN A 226 -11.59 31.49 -8.40
C ASN A 226 -12.52 31.84 -9.58
N PRO A 227 -12.05 32.57 -10.62
CA PRO A 227 -12.91 33.02 -11.71
C PRO A 227 -13.62 31.87 -12.45
N THR A 228 -12.94 30.73 -12.61
CA THR A 228 -13.52 29.54 -13.27
C THR A 228 -14.62 28.93 -12.40
N PHE A 229 -14.44 28.89 -11.07
CA PHE A 229 -15.45 28.34 -10.16
C PHE A 229 -16.67 29.25 -10.08
N LYS A 230 -16.45 30.58 -9.95
CA LYS A 230 -17.51 31.59 -9.95
C LYS A 230 -18.39 31.52 -11.20
N ALA A 231 -17.76 31.37 -12.37
CA ALA A 231 -18.48 31.25 -13.64
C ALA A 231 -19.43 30.04 -13.70
N ILE A 232 -19.23 29.03 -12.84
CA ILE A 232 -20.08 27.85 -12.72
C ILE A 232 -21.08 28.03 -11.59
N SER A 233 -20.63 28.36 -10.37
CA SER A 233 -21.48 28.50 -9.18
C SER A 233 -22.55 29.58 -9.36
N GLU A 234 -22.20 30.73 -9.93
CA GLU A 234 -23.07 31.90 -10.07
C GLU A 234 -23.83 31.94 -11.42
N ALA A 235 -23.68 30.91 -12.26
CA ALA A 235 -24.35 30.87 -13.56
C ALA A 235 -25.88 30.82 -13.41
N LYS A 236 -26.59 31.58 -14.26
CA LYS A 236 -28.05 31.47 -14.38
C LYS A 236 -28.40 30.29 -15.29
N GLY A 237 -28.90 29.21 -14.70
CA GLY A 237 -29.20 27.97 -15.43
C GLY A 237 -27.98 27.06 -15.55
N GLU A 238 -27.97 26.19 -16.56
CA GLU A 238 -26.85 25.26 -16.78
C GLU A 238 -25.58 26.05 -17.16
N PRO A 239 -24.45 25.84 -16.45
CA PRO A 239 -23.19 26.52 -16.74
C PRO A 239 -22.66 26.23 -18.15
N ALA A 240 -21.88 27.16 -18.70
CA ALA A 240 -21.24 26.97 -19.99
C ALA A 240 -20.30 25.75 -19.97
N LYS A 241 -20.35 24.95 -21.05
CA LYS A 241 -19.51 23.75 -21.21
C LYS A 241 -18.03 24.07 -21.04
N GLU A 242 -17.59 25.17 -21.63
CA GLU A 242 -16.21 25.64 -21.63
C GLU A 242 -15.73 25.96 -20.21
N ALA A 243 -16.60 26.55 -19.38
CA ALA A 243 -16.28 26.83 -17.98
C ALA A 243 -16.13 25.52 -17.17
N MET A 244 -17.06 24.58 -17.34
CA MET A 244 -17.00 23.27 -16.68
C MET A 244 -15.75 22.49 -17.07
N GLU A 245 -15.46 22.40 -18.38
CA GLU A 245 -14.28 21.67 -18.86
C GLU A 245 -12.98 22.34 -18.43
N LYS A 246 -12.93 23.68 -18.38
CA LYS A 246 -11.77 24.41 -17.85
C LYS A 246 -11.54 24.09 -16.38
N ALA A 247 -12.58 24.14 -15.54
CA ALA A 247 -12.46 23.78 -14.12
C ALA A 247 -11.94 22.35 -13.96
N ILE A 248 -12.54 21.39 -14.67
CA ILE A 248 -12.12 19.99 -14.61
C ILE A 248 -10.64 19.84 -15.02
N ARG A 249 -10.22 20.45 -16.13
CA ARG A 249 -8.82 20.37 -16.61
C ARG A 249 -7.83 20.95 -15.61
N GLU A 250 -8.12 22.13 -15.06
CA GLU A 250 -7.25 22.82 -14.09
C GLU A 250 -7.12 22.01 -12.78
N GLU A 251 -8.24 21.58 -12.23
CA GLU A 251 -8.29 20.84 -10.97
C GLU A 251 -7.74 19.43 -11.08
N PHE A 252 -7.97 18.76 -12.22
CA PHE A 252 -7.39 17.46 -12.50
C PHE A 252 -5.88 17.53 -12.64
N SER A 253 -5.37 18.50 -13.41
CA SER A 253 -3.93 18.71 -13.56
C SER A 253 -3.27 19.02 -12.21
N ARG A 254 -3.92 19.83 -11.36
CA ARG A 254 -3.45 20.12 -10.01
C ARG A 254 -3.40 18.87 -9.14
N ALA A 255 -4.48 18.10 -9.11
CA ALA A 255 -4.64 16.95 -8.24
C ALA A 255 -3.79 15.76 -8.68
N ARG A 256 -3.73 15.47 -9.99
CA ARG A 256 -3.09 14.27 -10.55
C ARG A 256 -1.70 14.55 -11.13
N CYS A 257 -1.33 15.82 -11.28
CA CYS A 257 -0.07 16.26 -11.89
C CYS A 257 0.17 15.65 -13.28
N ARG A 258 -0.89 15.48 -14.07
CA ARG A 258 -0.86 15.07 -15.48
C ARG A 258 -2.00 15.75 -16.24
N PRO A 259 -1.90 15.89 -17.57
CA PRO A 259 -3.05 16.22 -18.38
C PRO A 259 -4.16 15.16 -18.20
N ILE A 260 -5.39 15.65 -18.25
CA ILE A 260 -6.60 14.82 -18.39
C ILE A 260 -6.77 14.42 -19.85
N ASP A 261 -7.13 13.18 -20.11
CA ASP A 261 -7.50 12.73 -21.46
C ASP A 261 -8.97 13.06 -21.79
N ASP A 262 -9.36 12.87 -23.04
CA ASP A 262 -10.70 13.26 -23.51
C ASP A 262 -11.82 12.35 -22.99
N GLU A 263 -11.51 11.09 -22.67
CA GLU A 263 -12.45 10.14 -22.09
C GLU A 263 -12.73 10.50 -20.62
N GLU A 264 -11.68 10.74 -19.84
CA GLU A 264 -11.75 11.22 -18.46
C GLU A 264 -12.47 12.55 -18.38
N LEU A 265 -12.16 13.51 -19.25
CA LEU A 265 -12.84 14.79 -19.29
C LEU A 265 -14.34 14.62 -19.57
N THR A 266 -14.68 13.81 -20.56
CA THR A 266 -16.08 13.52 -20.90
C THR A 266 -16.80 12.90 -19.71
N ARG A 267 -16.16 11.96 -19.01
CA ARG A 267 -16.71 11.31 -17.80
C ARG A 267 -16.97 12.34 -16.70
N TYR A 268 -15.99 13.17 -16.35
CA TYR A 268 -16.14 14.17 -15.29
C TYR A 268 -17.13 15.28 -15.66
N ARG A 269 -17.18 15.72 -16.92
CA ARG A 269 -18.16 16.71 -17.38
C ARG A 269 -19.58 16.16 -17.28
N ASN A 270 -19.80 14.94 -17.78
CA ASN A 270 -21.11 14.30 -17.70
C ASN A 270 -21.54 14.09 -16.23
N PHE A 271 -20.58 13.73 -15.37
CA PHE A 271 -20.80 13.66 -13.92
C PHE A 271 -21.19 15.02 -13.33
N MET A 272 -20.49 16.11 -13.70
CA MET A 272 -20.81 17.47 -13.26
C MET A 272 -22.22 17.88 -13.69
N VAL A 273 -22.56 17.74 -14.96
CA VAL A 273 -23.90 18.07 -15.49
C VAL A 273 -24.98 17.30 -14.75
N LYS A 274 -24.75 16.01 -14.45
CA LYS A 274 -25.68 15.20 -13.66
C LYS A 274 -25.87 15.76 -12.25
N ASN A 275 -24.77 16.07 -11.55
CA ASN A 275 -24.85 16.60 -10.19
C ASN A 275 -25.48 18.01 -10.15
N ILE A 276 -25.20 18.85 -11.14
CA ILE A 276 -25.81 20.18 -11.30
C ILE A 276 -27.33 20.06 -11.42
N LYS A 277 -27.81 19.15 -12.28
CA LYS A 277 -29.26 18.92 -12.47
C LYS A 277 -29.95 18.42 -11.20
N GLN A 278 -29.23 17.72 -10.33
CA GLN A 278 -29.80 17.14 -9.10
C GLN A 278 -29.75 18.10 -7.90
N ALA A 279 -28.68 18.88 -7.77
CA ALA A 279 -28.38 19.60 -6.53
C ALA A 279 -28.02 21.09 -6.73
N GLY A 280 -28.14 21.60 -7.96
CA GLY A 280 -27.79 22.97 -8.31
C GLY A 280 -26.30 23.15 -8.66
N ASN A 281 -25.97 24.33 -9.18
CA ASN A 281 -24.66 24.64 -9.73
C ASN A 281 -23.52 24.49 -8.71
N GLU A 282 -23.71 25.04 -7.51
CA GLU A 282 -22.70 24.99 -6.45
C GLU A 282 -22.40 23.55 -6.01
N SER A 283 -23.43 22.81 -5.60
CA SER A 283 -23.28 21.42 -5.18
C SER A 283 -22.72 20.55 -6.31
N GLY A 284 -23.14 20.79 -7.55
CA GLY A 284 -22.69 20.05 -8.72
C GLY A 284 -21.20 20.24 -9.03
N LEU A 285 -20.72 21.48 -8.97
CA LEU A 285 -19.30 21.80 -9.06
C LEU A 285 -18.54 21.11 -7.92
N LYS A 286 -18.99 21.32 -6.68
CA LYS A 286 -18.31 20.87 -5.47
C LYS A 286 -18.14 19.35 -5.42
N ILE A 287 -19.20 18.60 -5.66
CA ILE A 287 -19.17 17.12 -5.71
C ILE A 287 -18.21 16.63 -6.79
N THR A 288 -18.16 17.31 -7.93
CA THR A 288 -17.28 16.90 -9.04
C THR A 288 -15.81 17.16 -8.74
N ILE A 289 -15.46 18.35 -8.25
CA ILE A 289 -14.06 18.65 -7.89
C ILE A 289 -13.61 17.80 -6.70
N MET A 290 -14.50 17.56 -5.73
CA MET A 290 -14.26 16.62 -4.64
C MET A 290 -13.89 15.22 -5.17
N ALA A 291 -14.62 14.70 -6.15
CA ALA A 291 -14.32 13.40 -6.75
C ALA A 291 -12.93 13.36 -7.45
N ILE A 292 -12.47 14.49 -8.00
CA ILE A 292 -11.12 14.61 -8.55
C ILE A 292 -10.07 14.60 -7.42
N TYR A 293 -10.31 15.34 -6.35
CA TYR A 293 -9.40 15.46 -5.21
C TYR A 293 -9.29 14.19 -4.36
N LEU A 294 -10.36 13.39 -4.29
CA LEU A 294 -10.40 12.13 -3.54
C LEU A 294 -9.90 10.92 -4.34
N ALA A 295 -9.57 11.10 -5.62
CA ALA A 295 -9.09 9.98 -6.43
C ALA A 295 -7.72 9.47 -5.94
N PRO A 296 -7.39 8.17 -6.03
CA PRO A 296 -6.17 7.60 -5.44
C PRO A 296 -4.84 8.30 -5.78
N GLU A 297 -4.49 8.53 -7.06
CA GLU A 297 -3.29 9.32 -7.46
C GLU A 297 -3.26 10.79 -6.96
N ALA A 298 -4.36 11.34 -6.42
CA ALA A 298 -4.39 12.68 -5.85
C ALA A 298 -3.96 12.68 -4.37
N ILE A 299 -4.20 11.56 -3.68
CA ILE A 299 -3.87 11.35 -2.28
C ILE A 299 -2.57 10.57 -2.13
N TYR A 300 -2.24 9.72 -3.10
CA TYR A 300 -1.13 8.79 -3.04
C TYR A 300 -0.17 8.94 -4.23
N ARG A 301 1.13 8.82 -3.96
CA ARG A 301 2.17 8.51 -4.93
C ARG A 301 2.23 6.98 -5.07
N MET A 302 2.00 6.52 -6.29
CA MET A 302 2.07 5.09 -6.63
C MET A 302 3.48 4.75 -7.09
N GLU A 303 4.03 3.66 -6.57
CA GLU A 303 5.31 3.07 -6.95
C GLU A 303 5.06 1.58 -7.23
N PHE A 304 4.34 1.29 -8.31
CA PHE A 304 3.94 -0.08 -8.64
C PHE A 304 4.92 -0.75 -9.61
N GLY A 305 5.62 0.05 -10.42
CA GLY A 305 6.49 -0.47 -11.47
C GLY A 305 5.65 -0.95 -12.65
N MET A 306 5.47 -0.08 -13.64
CA MET A 306 4.62 -0.39 -14.80
C MET A 306 5.35 -1.13 -15.93
N ARG A 307 6.64 -1.45 -15.77
CA ARG A 307 7.38 -2.26 -16.74
C ARG A 307 7.18 -3.75 -16.52
N GLU A 308 7.60 -4.54 -17.50
CA GLU A 308 7.67 -5.99 -17.37
C GLU A 308 8.50 -6.40 -16.16
N ALA A 309 8.04 -7.46 -15.51
CA ALA A 309 8.77 -8.03 -14.39
C ALA A 309 10.01 -8.76 -14.90
N ASP A 310 11.10 -8.67 -14.14
CA ASP A 310 12.27 -9.52 -14.38
C ASP A 310 12.06 -10.94 -13.82
N GLU A 311 13.09 -11.78 -13.94
CA GLU A 311 13.08 -13.18 -13.48
C GLU A 311 12.80 -13.34 -11.97
N HIS A 312 12.94 -12.26 -11.20
CA HIS A 312 12.66 -12.24 -9.75
C HIS A 312 11.33 -11.55 -9.42
N GLY A 313 10.50 -11.24 -10.42
CA GLY A 313 9.21 -10.57 -10.23
C GLY A 313 9.33 -9.07 -9.94
N ARG A 314 10.53 -8.48 -10.04
CA ARG A 314 10.75 -7.06 -9.77
C ARG A 314 10.37 -6.24 -10.99
N ARG A 315 9.75 -5.08 -10.78
CA ARG A 315 9.29 -4.21 -11.86
C ARG A 315 9.98 -2.87 -11.78
N MET A 316 10.50 -2.40 -12.90
CA MET A 316 11.06 -1.06 -12.96
C MET A 316 9.94 -0.01 -12.98
N LEU A 317 10.14 1.06 -12.22
CA LEU A 317 9.27 2.23 -12.25
C LEU A 317 9.20 2.83 -13.67
N SER A 318 8.01 3.31 -14.05
CA SER A 318 7.84 4.11 -15.26
C SER A 318 8.62 5.43 -15.14
N PRO A 319 8.99 6.08 -16.26
CA PRO A 319 9.67 7.39 -16.21
C PRO A 319 8.91 8.43 -15.37
N ARG A 320 7.57 8.38 -15.39
CA ARG A 320 6.72 9.23 -14.56
C ARG A 320 6.88 8.91 -13.07
N GLU A 321 6.74 7.65 -12.68
CA GLU A 321 6.92 7.24 -11.27
C GLU A 321 8.31 7.65 -10.78
N ILE A 322 9.38 7.39 -11.55
CA ILE A 322 10.75 7.79 -11.22
C ILE A 322 10.85 9.31 -10.98
N ALA A 323 10.32 10.12 -11.90
CA ALA A 323 10.37 11.58 -11.77
C ALA A 323 9.70 12.05 -10.48
N PHE A 324 8.52 11.54 -10.15
CA PHE A 324 7.82 11.91 -8.91
C PHE A 324 8.50 11.38 -7.65
N VAL A 325 9.05 10.16 -7.68
CA VAL A 325 9.81 9.59 -6.55
C VAL A 325 11.03 10.44 -6.24
N VAL A 326 11.84 10.77 -7.25
CA VAL A 326 13.04 11.61 -7.06
C VAL A 326 12.66 13.01 -6.60
N SER A 327 11.67 13.63 -7.27
CA SER A 327 11.22 14.98 -6.93
C SER A 327 10.70 15.08 -5.50
N TYR A 328 9.92 14.09 -5.04
CA TYR A 328 9.35 14.07 -3.69
C TYR A 328 10.29 13.53 -2.61
N ALA A 329 11.36 12.83 -2.98
CA ALA A 329 12.42 12.47 -2.05
C ALA A 329 13.30 13.70 -1.71
N LEU A 330 13.41 14.66 -2.63
CA LEU A 330 14.29 15.82 -2.49
C LEU A 330 13.54 17.12 -2.17
N THR A 331 12.26 17.24 -2.54
CA THR A 331 11.47 18.47 -2.44
C THR A 331 9.99 18.17 -2.21
N ASP A 332 9.20 19.16 -1.80
CA ASP A 332 7.73 19.04 -1.76
C ASP A 332 7.04 19.48 -3.07
N SER A 333 7.80 19.62 -4.16
CA SER A 333 7.29 20.14 -5.44
C SER A 333 7.17 19.05 -6.49
N PRO A 334 6.16 19.11 -7.40
CA PRO A 334 6.08 18.18 -8.52
C PRO A 334 7.25 18.40 -9.50
N PRO A 335 7.64 17.40 -10.31
CA PRO A 335 8.87 17.43 -11.12
C PRO A 335 8.99 18.64 -12.04
N HIS A 336 7.88 19.10 -12.62
CA HIS A 336 7.85 20.25 -13.53
C HIS A 336 8.07 21.61 -12.83
N LYS A 337 8.16 21.65 -11.50
CA LYS A 337 8.43 22.86 -10.70
C LYS A 337 9.81 22.84 -10.03
N VAL A 338 10.54 21.74 -10.10
CA VAL A 338 11.91 21.66 -9.59
C VAL A 338 12.82 22.42 -10.57
N ARG A 339 13.58 23.39 -10.07
CA ARG A 339 14.50 24.23 -10.84
C ARG A 339 15.93 23.78 -10.68
#